data_AF-A0A7K6EKN7-F1
#
_entry.id   AF-A0A7K6EKN7-F1
#
_cell.length_a   1.000
_cell.length_b   1.000
_cell.length_c   1.000
_cell.angle_alpha   90.00
_cell.angle_beta   90.00
_cell.angle_gamma   90.00
#
_symmetry.space_group_name_H-M   'P 1'
#
loop_
_entity.id
_entity.type
_entity.pdbx_description
1 polymer ?
#
loop_
_entity_poly.entity_id
_entity_poly.type
_entity_poly.pdbx_seq_one_letter_code
_entity_poly.pdbx_strand_id
1 'polypeptide(L)'
;LLFLPCFCSRQPPHTLLHFSTFLDPSSMFYLHWDHKEKELMRFELHIHTNGWVASGFGPCGELPRSDTVTGGVFPNNSIYFSVS
;
A
#
# COMPACT_ATOMS: atom_id res chain seq x y z
N LEU A 1 1.44 -41.88 20.58
CA LEU A 1 0.71 -40.61 20.37
C LEU A 1 1.73 -39.52 20.06
N LEU A 2 1.83 -39.09 18.80
CA LEU A 2 2.71 -37.99 18.41
C LEU A 2 1.93 -36.68 18.56
N PHE A 3 2.38 -35.81 19.47
CA PHE A 3 1.88 -34.44 19.58
C PHE A 3 2.57 -33.61 18.49
N LEU A 4 1.83 -33.28 17.43
CA LEU A 4 2.24 -32.26 16.47
C LEU A 4 1.93 -30.89 17.09
N PRO A 5 2.93 -30.02 17.34
CA PRO A 5 2.64 -28.64 17.70
C PRO A 5 2.00 -27.96 16.49
N CYS A 6 0.73 -27.57 16.63
CA CYS A 6 0.05 -26.72 15.67
C CYS A 6 0.71 -25.34 15.74
N PHE A 7 1.68 -25.08 14.88
CA PHE A 7 2.19 -23.74 14.64
C PHE A 7 1.10 -22.95 13.91
N CYS A 8 0.11 -22.47 14.66
CA CYS A 8 -0.62 -21.29 14.25
C CYS A 8 0.41 -20.16 14.23
N SER A 9 0.98 -19.88 13.05
CA SER A 9 1.75 -18.67 12.83
C SER A 9 0.83 -17.51 13.20
N ARG A 10 1.00 -16.97 14.40
CA ARG A 10 0.37 -15.72 14.81
C ARG A 10 1.08 -14.67 13.96
N GLN A 11 0.56 -14.44 12.75
CA GLN A 11 0.97 -13.27 11.97
C GLN A 11 0.89 -12.10 12.95
N PRO A 12 1.98 -11.30 13.09
CA PRO A 12 1.89 -10.08 13.87
C PRO A 12 0.64 -9.35 13.39
N PRO A 13 -0.23 -8.84 14.29
CA PRO A 13 -1.46 -8.19 13.89
C PRO A 13 -1.09 -7.24 12.77
N HIS A 14 -1.63 -7.48 11.57
CA HIS A 14 -1.46 -6.57 10.44
C HIS A 14 -1.69 -5.20 11.04
N THR A 15 -0.65 -4.36 11.07
CA THR A 15 -0.71 -3.10 11.81
C THR A 15 -1.78 -2.30 11.10
N LEU A 16 -3.00 -2.33 11.65
CA LEU A 16 -4.17 -1.77 11.01
C LEU A 16 -3.92 -0.27 10.98
N LEU A 17 -3.63 0.22 9.78
CA LEU A 17 -3.48 1.65 9.54
C LEU A 17 -4.82 2.31 9.87
N HIS A 18 -4.79 3.32 10.75
CA HIS A 18 -5.99 3.88 11.37
C HIS A 18 -6.91 4.60 10.39
N PHE A 19 -6.36 5.16 9.32
CA PHE A 19 -7.11 5.94 8.36
C PHE A 19 -7.23 5.20 7.03
N SER A 20 -8.37 5.37 6.37
CA SER A 20 -8.60 4.79 5.06
C SER A 20 -9.62 5.56 4.24
N THR A 21 -9.50 5.49 2.91
CA THR A 21 -10.45 6.06 1.95
C THR A 21 -10.35 5.35 0.60
N PHE A 22 -11.45 5.32 -0.14
CA PHE A 22 -11.38 5.05 -1.58
C PHE A 22 -10.97 6.33 -2.31
N LEU A 23 -10.07 6.22 -3.28
CA LEU A 23 -9.59 7.32 -4.12
C LEU A 23 -10.39 7.46 -5.42
N ASP A 24 -11.30 6.52 -5.68
CA ASP A 24 -12.10 6.46 -6.89
C ASP A 24 -13.56 6.07 -6.60
N PRO A 25 -14.52 6.47 -7.45
CA PRO A 25 -15.94 6.10 -7.30
C PRO A 25 -16.23 4.60 -7.47
N SER A 26 -15.35 3.84 -8.11
CA SER A 26 -15.52 2.40 -8.31
C SER A 26 -14.99 1.54 -7.17
N SER A 27 -14.44 2.16 -6.12
CA SER A 27 -13.89 1.48 -4.95
C SER A 27 -12.76 0.49 -5.28
N MET A 28 -11.97 0.79 -6.32
CA MET A 28 -10.87 -0.06 -6.79
C MET A 28 -9.50 0.37 -6.25
N PHE A 29 -9.39 1.61 -5.76
CA PHE A 29 -8.18 2.24 -5.23
C PHE A 29 -8.40 2.54 -3.76
N TYR A 30 -8.05 1.59 -2.91
CA TYR A 30 -8.25 1.73 -1.47
C TYR A 30 -6.94 2.12 -0.79
N LEU A 31 -6.90 3.33 -0.27
CA LEU A 31 -5.75 3.88 0.44
C LEU A 31 -5.96 3.69 1.93
N HIS A 32 -4.96 3.10 2.57
CA HIS A 32 -4.80 3.07 4.00
C HIS A 32 -3.58 3.91 4.39
N TRP A 33 -3.66 4.65 5.50
CA TRP A 33 -2.50 5.34 6.02
C TRP A 33 -2.54 5.47 7.53
N ASP A 34 -1.35 5.67 8.08
CA ASP A 34 -1.17 6.00 9.47
C ASP A 34 0.08 6.86 9.61
N HIS A 35 0.19 7.56 10.73
CA HIS A 35 1.40 8.30 11.06
C HIS A 35 2.02 7.68 12.32
N LYS A 36 3.23 7.16 12.16
CA LYS A 36 4.04 6.78 13.31
C LYS A 36 4.72 8.04 13.82
N GLU A 37 4.36 8.43 15.03
CA GLU A 37 4.83 9.68 15.64
C GLU A 37 4.43 10.89 14.75
N LYS A 38 5.08 12.05 14.90
CA LYS A 38 4.74 13.26 14.13
C LYS A 38 5.53 13.40 12.82
N GLU A 39 6.44 12.47 12.51
CA GLU A 39 7.45 12.66 11.46
C GLU A 39 7.38 11.63 10.32
N LEU A 40 6.76 10.46 10.52
CA LEU A 40 6.70 9.41 9.50
C LEU A 40 5.26 9.04 9.17
N MET A 41 4.88 9.20 7.90
CA MET A 41 3.63 8.63 7.38
C MET A 41 3.90 7.31 6.66
N ARG A 42 3.04 6.32 6.92
CA ARG A 42 3.01 5.05 6.21
C ARG A 42 1.74 5.00 5.39
N PHE A 43 1.89 4.68 4.11
CA PHE A 43 0.78 4.50 3.17
C PHE A 43 0.78 3.07 2.66
N GLU A 44 -0.40 2.48 2.53
CA GLU A 44 -0.63 1.20 1.86
C GLU A 44 -1.76 1.39 0.85
N LEU A 45 -1.46 1.09 -0.41
CA LEU A 45 -2.40 1.23 -1.52
C LEU A 45 -2.81 -0.15 -2.01
N HIS A 46 -4.08 -0.49 -1.85
CA HIS A 46 -4.67 -1.75 -2.30
C HIS A 46 -5.41 -1.52 -3.60
N ILE A 47 -4.91 -2.11 -4.68
CA ILE A 47 -5.46 -2.01 -6.03
C ILE A 47 -5.44 -3.37 -6.70
N HIS A 48 -6.51 -3.68 -7.43
CA HIS A 48 -6.53 -4.79 -8.36
C HIS A 48 -6.16 -4.29 -9.77
N THR A 49 -4.88 -4.41 -10.15
CA THR A 49 -4.37 -4.01 -11.46
C THR A 49 -3.41 -5.07 -12.01
N ASN A 50 -3.37 -5.22 -13.34
CA ASN A 50 -2.43 -6.10 -14.05
C ASN A 50 -1.19 -5.34 -14.58
N GLY A 51 -1.05 -4.06 -14.21
CA GLY A 51 0.02 -3.18 -14.69
C GLY A 51 0.70 -2.42 -13.55
N TRP A 52 0.82 -1.10 -13.74
CA TRP A 52 1.39 -0.18 -12.76
C TRP A 52 0.40 0.85 -12.28
N VAL A 53 0.69 1.42 -11.13
CA VAL A 53 0.01 2.58 -10.56
C VAL A 53 1.07 3.60 -10.14
N ALA A 54 0.73 4.88 -10.27
CA ALA A 54 1.48 5.97 -9.67
C ALA A 54 0.58 6.74 -8.70
N SER A 55 1.14 7.15 -7.57
CA SER A 55 0.51 8.03 -6.59
C SER A 55 1.48 9.17 -6.27
N GLY A 56 0.96 10.38 -6.10
CA GLY A 56 1.77 11.56 -5.87
C GLY A 56 1.30 12.40 -4.68
N PHE A 57 2.24 13.12 -4.08
CA PHE A 57 2.01 14.09 -3.01
C PHE A 57 2.34 15.49 -3.50
N GLY A 58 1.35 16.37 -3.51
CA GLY A 58 1.53 17.73 -3.96
C GLY A 58 0.43 18.65 -3.44
N PRO A 59 0.67 19.98 -3.44
CA PRO A 59 -0.22 20.95 -2.83
C PRO A 59 -1.60 21.02 -3.49
N CYS A 60 -1.69 20.66 -4.77
CA CYS A 60 -2.92 20.78 -5.57
C CYS A 60 -3.49 19.43 -6.01
N GLY A 61 -2.91 18.30 -5.57
CA GLY A 61 -3.33 16.95 -5.99
C GLY A 61 -3.02 16.60 -7.45
N GLU A 62 -2.33 17.47 -8.17
CA GLU A 62 -1.83 17.23 -9.52
C GLU A 62 -0.57 16.37 -9.49
N LEU A 63 -0.46 15.40 -10.41
CA LEU A 63 0.75 14.58 -10.59
C LEU A 63 1.95 15.37 -11.16
N PRO A 64 1.77 16.34 -12.07
CA PRO A 64 2.87 17.18 -12.49
C PRO A 64 3.47 17.96 -11.31
N ARG A 65 4.78 17.78 -11.07
CA ARG A 65 5.56 18.46 -10.01
C ARG A 65 5.21 18.03 -8.57
N SER A 66 4.57 16.89 -8.38
CA SER A 66 4.47 16.25 -7.06
C SER A 66 5.59 15.26 -6.83
N ASP A 67 5.82 14.94 -5.56
CA ASP A 67 6.67 13.82 -5.17
C ASP A 67 5.90 12.54 -5.45
N THR A 68 6.43 11.69 -6.33
CA THR A 68 5.68 10.55 -6.87
C THR A 68 6.30 9.23 -6.50
N VAL A 69 5.44 8.25 -6.23
CA VAL A 69 5.80 6.83 -6.10
C VAL A 69 5.06 6.08 -7.20
N THR A 70 5.81 5.37 -8.03
CA THR A 70 5.27 4.48 -9.06
C THR A 70 5.62 3.04 -8.70
N GLY A 71 4.65 2.13 -8.80
CA GLY A 71 4.88 0.72 -8.53
C GLY A 71 3.95 -0.19 -9.33
N GLY A 72 4.34 -1.44 -9.45
CA GLY A 72 3.58 -2.44 -10.20
C GLY A 72 4.11 -3.84 -10.01
N VAL A 73 3.47 -4.79 -10.69
CA VAL A 73 3.85 -6.20 -10.69
C VAL A 73 4.21 -6.59 -12.13
N PHE A 74 5.41 -7.12 -12.32
CA PHE A 74 5.83 -7.69 -13.59
C PHE A 74 5.07 -9.00 -13.89
N PRO A 75 4.99 -9.45 -15.15
CA PRO A 75 4.31 -10.71 -15.51
C PRO A 75 4.87 -11.97 -14.82
N ASN A 76 6.09 -11.91 -14.29
CA ASN A 76 6.73 -12.97 -13.53
C ASN A 76 6.45 -12.90 -12.01
N ASN A 77 5.47 -12.07 -11.59
CA ASN A 77 5.09 -11.80 -10.21
C ASN A 77 6.14 -11.06 -9.35
N SER A 78 7.22 -10.55 -9.93
CA SER A 78 8.14 -9.66 -9.22
C SER A 78 7.58 -8.24 -9.12
N ILE A 79 7.85 -7.57 -8.00
CA ILE A 79 7.38 -6.20 -7.74
C ILE A 79 8.47 -5.21 -8.13
N TYR A 80 8.06 -4.05 -8.65
CA TYR A 80 8.95 -2.90 -8.81
C TYR A 80 8.35 -1.63 -8.22
N PHE A 81 9.22 -0.72 -7.82
CA PHE A 81 8.87 0.60 -7.32
C PHE A 81 9.97 1.61 -7.66
N SER A 82 9.57 2.85 -7.90
CA SER A 82 10.45 3.98 -8.16
C SER A 82 9.86 5.25 -7.55
N VAL A 83 10.74 6.19 -7.21
CA VAL A 83 10.38 7.52 -6.68
C VAL A 83 10.94 8.58 -7.62
N SER A 84 10.16 9.64 -7.89
CA SER A 84 10.57 10.77 -8.72
C SER A 84 10.01 12.09 -8.23
#